data_AF-A0A7G8AED5-F1
#
_entry.id   AF-A0A7G8AED5-F1
#
_cell.length_a   1.000
_cell.length_b   1.000
_cell.length_c   1.000
_cell.angle_alpha   90.00
_cell.angle_beta   90.00
_cell.angle_gamma   90.00
#
_symmetry.space_group_name_H-M   'P 1'
#
loop_
_entity.id
_entity.type
_entity.pdbx_description
1 polymer ?
#
loop_
_entity_poly.entity_id
_entity_poly.type
_entity_poly.pdbx_seq_one_letter_code
_entity_poly.pdbx_strand_id
1 'polypeptide(L)'
;MLLRNPMRSSLIIWAVLVSGCAAGWIQNPSSTTRNLVEDLKLEGYVCKAKWSAIECRQEKPYEKKAPKICTSEKGCVEQPGELITNVYSIEQDAYGIPAVRQWVESEPAPN
;
A
#
# COMPACT_ATOMS: atom_id res chain seq x y z
N MET A 1 61.56 -28.96 -2.48
CA MET A 1 60.28 -29.55 -2.90
C MET A 1 59.21 -28.48 -2.82
N LEU A 2 58.57 -28.17 -3.95
CA LEU A 2 57.47 -27.21 -4.11
C LEU A 2 56.14 -27.87 -3.72
N LEU A 3 55.33 -27.19 -2.88
CA LEU A 3 53.89 -27.39 -2.68
C LEU A 3 53.35 -26.02 -2.20
N ARG A 4 52.86 -25.12 -3.06
CA ARG A 4 51.59 -25.10 -3.83
C ARG A 4 50.37 -24.68 -2.98
N ASN A 5 50.19 -23.36 -2.89
CA ASN A 5 48.94 -22.59 -3.03
C ASN A 5 47.82 -22.60 -1.96
N PRO A 6 46.95 -21.55 -1.98
CA PRO A 6 46.38 -20.91 -0.81
C PRO A 6 44.91 -21.31 -0.57
N MET A 7 44.45 -21.23 0.68
CA MET A 7 43.03 -21.20 0.99
C MET A 7 42.74 -20.02 1.93
N ARG A 8 42.50 -18.86 1.29
CA ARG A 8 41.40 -17.98 1.70
C ARG A 8 40.15 -18.84 1.80
N SER A 9 39.47 -18.86 2.94
CA SER A 9 38.00 -18.95 3.05
C SER A 9 37.60 -19.34 4.48
N SER A 10 37.13 -18.36 5.24
CA SER A 10 36.11 -18.59 6.28
C SER A 10 35.28 -17.32 6.39
N LEU A 11 34.50 -17.10 5.33
CA LEU A 11 33.17 -16.52 5.45
C LEU A 11 32.35 -17.44 6.38
N ILE A 12 31.65 -16.88 7.36
CA ILE A 12 30.21 -17.08 7.56
C ILE A 12 29.70 -15.85 8.33
N ILE A 13 29.01 -15.01 7.58
CA ILE A 13 28.28 -13.84 8.02
C ILE A 13 27.03 -14.33 8.77
N TRP A 14 27.00 -14.21 10.09
CA TRP A 14 25.80 -14.41 10.92
C TRP A 14 24.91 -13.14 10.91
N ALA A 15 24.53 -12.68 9.71
CA ALA A 15 23.67 -11.51 9.53
C ALA A 15 22.48 -11.80 8.59
N VAL A 16 21.86 -12.96 8.73
CA VAL A 16 20.61 -13.29 8.04
C VAL A 16 19.69 -13.94 9.05
N LEU A 17 18.85 -13.17 9.73
CA LEU A 17 17.60 -13.65 10.36
C LEU A 17 16.75 -12.50 10.97
N VAL A 18 16.87 -11.26 10.45
CA VAL A 18 15.93 -10.18 10.79
C VAL A 18 15.51 -9.39 9.54
N SER A 19 15.43 -10.04 8.37
CA SER A 19 14.47 -9.61 7.37
C SER A 19 13.17 -10.26 7.79
N GLY A 20 12.29 -9.52 8.46
CA GLY A 20 11.00 -10.07 8.85
C GLY A 20 10.36 -10.78 7.65
N CYS A 21 9.75 -11.92 7.89
CA CYS A 21 9.01 -12.61 6.85
C CYS A 21 7.72 -11.82 6.61
N ALA A 22 7.61 -11.15 5.46
CA ALA A 22 6.29 -10.85 4.93
C ALA A 22 5.49 -12.17 4.87
N ALA A 23 4.19 -12.12 5.15
CA ALA A 23 3.36 -13.32 5.16
C ALA A 23 3.55 -14.09 3.84
N GLY A 24 3.87 -15.39 3.91
CA GLY A 24 4.30 -16.17 2.74
C GLY A 24 3.30 -16.17 1.59
N TRP A 25 2.00 -16.01 1.90
CA TRP A 25 0.95 -15.86 0.90
C TRP A 25 1.13 -14.63 0.01
N ILE A 26 1.78 -13.56 0.49
CA ILE A 26 2.00 -12.33 -0.31
C ILE A 26 2.95 -12.61 -1.47
N GLN A 27 3.91 -13.53 -1.30
CA GLN A 27 4.83 -13.94 -2.36
C GLN A 27 4.15 -14.85 -3.40
N ASN A 28 3.15 -15.62 -2.97
CA ASN A 28 2.39 -16.50 -3.84
C ASN A 28 0.89 -16.49 -3.46
N PRO A 29 0.16 -15.42 -3.83
CA PRO A 29 -1.24 -15.27 -3.46
C PRO A 29 -2.10 -16.28 -4.22
N SER A 30 -3.28 -16.59 -3.66
CA SER A 30 -4.28 -17.36 -4.37
C SER A 30 -4.68 -16.64 -5.67
N SER A 31 -5.23 -17.39 -6.63
CA SER A 31 -5.74 -16.79 -7.87
C SER A 31 -6.80 -15.72 -7.60
N THR A 32 -7.65 -15.93 -6.60
CA THR A 32 -8.71 -14.99 -6.22
C THR A 32 -8.14 -13.69 -5.69
N THR A 33 -7.19 -13.76 -4.74
CA THR A 33 -6.53 -12.57 -4.18
C THR A 33 -5.75 -11.83 -5.26
N ARG A 34 -5.03 -12.56 -6.13
CA ARG A 34 -4.29 -11.95 -7.24
C ARG A 34 -5.22 -11.22 -8.20
N ASN A 35 -6.32 -11.84 -8.61
CA ASN A 35 -7.27 -11.23 -9.54
C ASN A 35 -7.88 -9.95 -8.94
N LEU A 36 -8.29 -9.98 -7.67
CA LEU A 36 -8.79 -8.79 -6.97
C LEU A 36 -7.76 -7.64 -6.98
N VAL A 37 -6.49 -7.94 -6.71
CA VAL A 37 -5.43 -6.94 -6.72
C VAL A 37 -5.20 -6.37 -8.13
N GLU A 38 -5.26 -7.20 -9.17
CA GLU A 38 -5.14 -6.74 -10.56
C GLU A 38 -6.35 -5.90 -10.99
N ASP A 39 -7.56 -6.29 -10.60
CA ASP A 39 -8.78 -5.51 -10.87
C ASP A 39 -8.68 -4.11 -10.24
N LEU A 40 -8.24 -4.01 -8.98
CA LEU A 40 -8.01 -2.72 -8.33
C LEU A 40 -6.94 -1.89 -9.04
N LYS A 41 -5.86 -2.50 -9.54
CA LYS A 41 -4.87 -1.76 -10.33
C LYS A 41 -5.46 -1.21 -11.62
N LEU A 42 -6.32 -1.97 -12.30
CA LEU A 42 -7.03 -1.52 -13.50
C LEU A 42 -7.99 -0.36 -13.21
N GLU A 43 -8.58 -0.32 -12.01
CA GLU A 43 -9.42 0.78 -11.53
C GLU A 43 -8.62 2.02 -11.10
N GLY A 44 -7.29 2.00 -11.19
CA GLY A 44 -6.43 3.13 -10.84
C GLY A 44 -6.02 3.15 -9.36
N TYR A 45 -5.89 1.99 -8.73
CA TYR A 45 -5.29 1.87 -7.40
C TYR A 45 -3.81 1.45 -7.49
N VAL A 46 -2.99 2.07 -6.66
CA VAL A 46 -1.59 1.68 -6.43
C VAL A 46 -1.53 0.71 -5.26
N CYS A 47 -1.30 -0.57 -5.58
CA CYS A 47 -1.18 -1.64 -4.59
C CYS A 47 0.27 -1.87 -4.13
N LYS A 48 0.48 -1.91 -2.81
CA LYS A 48 1.78 -2.16 -2.17
C LYS A 48 1.65 -3.26 -1.12
N ALA A 49 2.57 -4.21 -1.18
CA ALA A 49 2.69 -5.25 -0.15
C ALA A 49 3.18 -4.64 1.17
N LYS A 50 2.51 -5.01 2.26
CA LYS A 50 2.93 -4.78 3.65
C LYS A 50 3.38 -6.11 4.25
N TRP A 51 3.60 -6.09 5.56
CA TRP A 51 4.00 -7.26 6.34
C TRP A 51 2.99 -8.42 6.28
N SER A 52 1.70 -8.11 6.41
CA SER A 52 0.64 -9.11 6.52
C SER A 52 -0.54 -8.89 5.57
N ALA A 53 -0.50 -7.82 4.76
CA ALA A 53 -1.59 -7.41 3.89
C ALA A 53 -1.05 -6.77 2.61
N ILE A 54 -1.89 -6.63 1.59
CA ILE A 54 -1.66 -5.79 0.42
C ILE A 54 -2.56 -4.57 0.56
N GLU A 55 -1.97 -3.38 0.59
CA GLU A 55 -2.70 -2.12 0.63
C GLU A 55 -2.81 -1.52 -0.77
N CYS A 56 -4.03 -1.34 -1.26
CA CYS A 56 -4.33 -0.67 -2.52
C CYS A 56 -4.90 0.71 -2.24
N ARG A 57 -4.18 1.76 -2.65
CA ARG A 57 -4.59 3.17 -2.48
C ARG A 57 -5.00 3.76 -3.81
N GLN A 58 -6.10 4.50 -3.85
CA GLN A 58 -6.52 5.21 -5.06
C GLN A 58 -5.40 6.16 -5.52
N GLU A 59 -4.97 6.04 -6.79
CA GLU A 59 -3.85 6.81 -7.33
C GLU A 59 -4.15 8.31 -7.35
N LYS A 60 -5.39 8.65 -7.71
CA LYS A 60 -5.86 10.04 -7.80
C LYS A 60 -6.97 10.27 -6.79
N PRO A 61 -6.72 11.00 -5.69
CA PRO A 61 -7.79 11.39 -4.79
C PRO A 61 -8.78 12.30 -5.51
N TYR A 62 -10.05 12.22 -5.12
CA TYR A 62 -11.06 13.14 -5.64
C TYR A 62 -11.22 14.33 -4.68
N GLU A 63 -11.47 15.50 -5.25
CA GLU A 63 -11.71 16.71 -4.47
C GLU A 63 -13.19 16.82 -4.09
N LYS A 64 -13.45 16.83 -2.79
CA LYS A 64 -14.75 17.12 -2.21
C LYS A 64 -14.80 18.60 -1.85
N LYS A 65 -15.58 19.36 -2.62
CA LYS A 65 -15.76 20.80 -2.39
C LYS A 65 -16.48 21.05 -1.08
N ALA A 66 -16.00 22.04 -0.33
CA ALA A 66 -16.65 22.50 0.89
C ALA A 66 -17.78 23.51 0.56
N PRO A 67 -18.82 23.60 1.39
CA PRO A 67 -19.87 24.60 1.22
C PRO A 67 -19.30 26.02 1.37
N LYS A 68 -19.74 26.95 0.52
CA LYS A 68 -19.36 28.36 0.63
C LYS A 68 -19.90 28.96 1.91
N ILE A 69 -19.10 29.80 2.56
CA ILE A 69 -19.57 30.60 3.71
C ILE A 69 -20.02 31.96 3.18
N CYS A 70 -21.28 32.29 3.41
CA CYS A 70 -21.86 33.56 2.99
C CYS A 70 -22.08 34.49 4.19
N THR A 71 -21.55 35.71 4.12
CA THR A 71 -21.82 36.76 5.10
C THR A 71 -22.29 38.04 4.40
N SER A 72 -23.04 38.89 5.10
CA SER A 72 -23.50 40.18 4.58
C SER A 72 -22.35 41.13 4.21
N GLU A 73 -21.19 40.99 4.85
CA GLU A 73 -20.02 41.85 4.64
C GLU A 73 -19.13 41.39 3.48
N LYS A 74 -18.99 40.07 3.27
CA LYS A 74 -17.99 39.49 2.35
C LYS A 74 -18.60 38.73 1.16
N GLY A 75 -19.92 38.63 1.09
CA GLY A 75 -20.59 37.76 0.12
C GLY A 75 -20.28 36.28 0.42
N CYS A 76 -20.40 35.42 -0.60
CA CYS A 76 -20.11 33.99 -0.48
C CYS A 76 -18.64 33.70 -0.84
N VAL A 77 -17.89 33.14 0.11
CA VAL A 77 -16.48 32.82 -0.02
C VAL A 77 -16.29 31.31 -0.14
N GLU A 78 -15.55 30.87 -1.15
CA GLU A 78 -15.15 29.47 -1.30
C GLU A 78 -14.36 29.02 -0.08
N GLN A 79 -14.63 27.81 0.38
CA GLN A 79 -13.88 27.18 1.47
C GLN A 79 -12.93 26.14 0.89
N PRO A 80 -11.77 25.92 1.52
CA PRO A 80 -10.87 24.85 1.11
C PRO A 80 -11.62 23.51 1.18
N GLY A 81 -11.53 22.73 0.09
CA GLY A 81 -12.10 21.40 0.01
C GLY A 81 -11.26 20.35 0.75
N GLU A 82 -11.68 19.09 0.61
CA GLU A 82 -10.96 17.92 1.10
C GLU A 82 -10.58 17.03 -0.09
N LEU A 83 -9.34 16.56 -0.13
CA LEU A 83 -8.93 15.44 -0.98
C LEU A 83 -9.30 14.15 -0.29
N ILE A 84 -10.06 13.32 -0.99
CA ILE A 84 -10.55 12.06 -0.47
C ILE A 84 -9.88 10.90 -1.22
N THR A 85 -9.25 10.00 -0.47
CA THR A 85 -8.57 8.81 -0.97
C THR A 85 -9.25 7.56 -0.45
N ASN A 86 -9.69 6.68 -1.34
CA ASN A 86 -10.12 5.34 -0.95
C ASN A 86 -8.92 4.40 -0.77
N VAL A 87 -8.95 3.62 0.31
CA VAL A 87 -7.90 2.65 0.63
C VAL A 87 -8.52 1.29 0.93
N TYR A 88 -7.95 0.26 0.32
CA TYR A 88 -8.27 -1.14 0.58
C TYR A 88 -7.08 -1.84 1.22
N SER A 89 -7.31 -2.59 2.30
CA SER A 89 -6.38 -3.58 2.83
C SER A 89 -6.91 -4.98 2.53
N ILE A 90 -6.07 -5.77 1.90
CA ILE A 90 -6.39 -7.13 1.46
C ILE A 90 -5.48 -8.09 2.22
N GLU A 91 -6.09 -8.95 3.00
CA GLU A 91 -5.44 -10.09 3.65
C GLU A 91 -5.91 -11.38 2.95
N GLN A 92 -5.23 -12.49 3.21
CA GLN A 92 -5.65 -13.79 2.71
C GLN A 92 -5.66 -14.80 3.85
N ASP A 93 -6.73 -15.58 3.94
CA ASP A 93 -6.82 -16.67 4.90
C ASP A 93 -6.07 -17.95 4.43
N ALA A 94 -6.10 -18.98 5.27
CA ALA A 94 -5.45 -20.27 4.98
C ALA A 94 -6.06 -21.02 3.78
N TYR A 95 -7.29 -20.68 3.38
CA TYR A 95 -8.01 -21.30 2.25
C TYR A 95 -7.84 -20.51 0.95
N GLY A 96 -7.08 -19.41 0.98
CA GLY A 96 -6.87 -18.56 -0.18
C GLY A 96 -8.01 -17.58 -0.44
N ILE A 97 -8.91 -17.36 0.51
CA ILE A 97 -10.01 -16.41 0.41
C ILE A 97 -9.50 -15.03 0.84
N PRO A 98 -9.67 -13.99 0.00
CA PRO A 98 -9.27 -12.63 0.37
C PRO A 98 -10.23 -12.05 1.41
N ALA A 99 -9.68 -11.49 2.48
CA ALA A 99 -10.38 -10.65 3.43
C ALA A 99 -10.09 -9.18 3.10
N VAL A 100 -11.13 -8.40 2.81
CA VAL A 100 -10.99 -7.01 2.35
C VAL A 100 -11.54 -6.06 3.41
N ARG A 101 -10.75 -5.05 3.77
CA ARG A 101 -11.17 -3.91 4.59
C ARG A 101 -11.01 -2.64 3.78
N GLN A 102 -12.00 -1.75 3.83
CA GLN A 102 -11.98 -0.46 3.15
C GLN A 102 -12.10 0.67 4.17
N TRP A 103 -11.34 1.74 3.95
CA TRP A 103 -11.55 3.02 4.63
C TRP A 103 -11.26 4.19 3.70
N VAL A 104 -11.54 5.39 4.21
CA VAL A 104 -11.38 6.65 3.51
C VAL A 104 -10.38 7.50 4.28
N GLU A 105 -9.42 8.08 3.57
CA GLU A 105 -8.51 9.09 4.09
C GLU A 105 -8.87 10.45 3.52
N SER A 106 -8.85 11.48 4.37
CA SER A 106 -9.17 12.85 3.99
C SER A 106 -8.02 13.78 4.35
N GLU A 107 -7.58 14.56 3.37
CA GLU A 107 -6.54 15.59 3.54
C GLU A 107 -7.09 16.95 3.07
N PRO A 108 -6.63 18.09 3.60
CA PRO A 108 -7.01 19.41 3.08
C PRO A 108 -6.58 19.55 1.61
N ALA A 109 -7.48 20.05 0.76
CA ALA A 109 -7.11 20.36 -0.62
C ALA A 109 -6.11 21.53 -0.68
N PRO A 110 -5.06 21.44 -1.52
CA PRO A 110 -4.16 22.57 -1.75
C PRO A 110 -4.95 23.72 -2.41
N ASN A 111 -4.80 24.93 -1.87
CA ASN A 111 -5.45 26.14 -2.39
C ASN A 111 -4.90 26.58 -3.74
#